data_AF-A0A7X6YSY6-F1
#
_entry.id   AF-A0A7X6YSY6-F1
#
_cell.length_a   1.000
_cell.length_b   1.000
_cell.length_c   1.000
_cell.angle_alpha   90.00
_cell.angle_beta   90.00
_cell.angle_gamma   90.00
#
_symmetry.space_group_name_H-M   'P 1'
#
loop_
_entity.id
_entity.type
_entity.pdbx_description
1 polymer ?
#
loop_
_entity_poly.entity_id
_entity_poly.type
_entity_poly.pdbx_seq_one_letter_code
_entity_poly.pdbx_strand_id
1 'polypeptide(L)'
;MNHIERFYATIRHQKVDYPASWLGIPDKAALPALYQYFGVDNMIALKAKINDDIFPVEMPYHSPTSNAIYAAFDFAKKKHGLPDERSLTAPGFFEDYSDPADVDKFDWPDPEKYIDPALCRKVVDEVPEGYAVMGVVWSA
;
A
#
# COMPACT_ATOMS: atom_id res chain seq x y z
N MET A 1 -10.70 -5.80 -24.37
CA MET A 1 -10.70 -6.15 -22.94
C MET A 1 -10.50 -4.85 -22.18
N ASN A 2 -11.30 -4.55 -21.16
CA ASN A 2 -11.04 -3.41 -20.27
C ASN A 2 -10.03 -3.80 -19.17
N HIS A 3 -9.61 -2.85 -18.35
CA HIS A 3 -8.59 -3.07 -17.32
C HIS A 3 -8.97 -4.20 -16.34
N ILE A 4 -10.19 -4.16 -15.78
CA ILE A 4 -10.66 -5.16 -14.83
C ILE A 4 -10.80 -6.57 -15.44
N GLU A 5 -11.30 -6.67 -16.67
CA GLU A 5 -11.37 -7.93 -17.42
C GLU A 5 -9.96 -8.51 -17.63
N ARG A 6 -8.99 -7.65 -17.98
CA ARG A 6 -7.60 -8.05 -18.23
C ARG A 6 -6.89 -8.50 -16.98
N PHE A 7 -7.08 -7.80 -15.88
CA PHE A 7 -6.56 -8.22 -14.58
C PHE A 7 -7.09 -9.61 -14.22
N TYR A 8 -8.41 -9.82 -14.26
CA TYR A 8 -9.01 -11.10 -13.90
C TYR A 8 -8.62 -12.24 -14.86
N ALA A 9 -8.52 -11.98 -16.16
CA ALA A 9 -8.04 -12.96 -17.13
C ALA A 9 -6.57 -13.32 -16.87
N THR A 10 -5.73 -12.32 -16.56
CA THR A 10 -4.30 -12.50 -16.24
C THR A 10 -4.13 -13.42 -15.03
N ILE A 11 -4.77 -13.14 -13.90
CA ILE A 11 -4.64 -13.97 -12.68
C ILE A 11 -5.24 -15.38 -12.83
N ARG A 12 -6.11 -15.59 -13.84
CA ARG A 12 -6.70 -16.90 -14.18
C ARG A 12 -5.90 -17.64 -15.26
N HIS A 13 -4.75 -17.11 -15.68
CA HIS A 13 -3.92 -17.70 -16.73
C HIS A 13 -4.68 -17.87 -18.05
N GLN A 14 -5.61 -16.96 -18.34
CA GLN A 14 -6.39 -16.94 -19.57
C GLN A 14 -5.71 -16.10 -20.64
N LYS A 15 -6.15 -16.24 -21.90
CA LYS A 15 -5.68 -15.41 -23.00
C LYS A 15 -6.08 -13.94 -22.77
N VAL A 16 -5.11 -13.04 -22.94
CA VAL A 16 -5.28 -11.59 -22.85
C VAL A 16 -4.78 -10.90 -24.13
N ASP A 17 -5.17 -9.65 -24.34
CA ASP A 17 -4.66 -8.80 -25.42
C ASP A 17 -3.23 -8.30 -25.14
N TYR A 18 -2.89 -8.05 -23.88
CA TYR A 18 -1.53 -7.89 -23.34
C TYR A 18 -1.52 -8.22 -21.84
N PRO A 19 -0.35 -8.50 -21.22
CA PRO A 19 -0.28 -8.77 -19.78
C PRO A 19 -0.76 -7.57 -18.97
N ALA A 20 -1.61 -7.80 -17.96
CA ALA A 20 -2.02 -6.74 -17.04
C ALA A 20 -0.80 -6.08 -16.38
N SER A 21 -0.82 -4.76 -16.26
CA SER A 21 0.26 -3.95 -15.73
C SER A 21 -0.11 -3.24 -14.43
N TRP A 22 0.91 -2.98 -13.61
CA TRP A 22 0.83 -2.16 -12.40
C TRP A 22 2.05 -1.27 -12.31
N LEU A 23 1.86 0.06 -12.29
CA LEU A 23 2.94 1.03 -12.04
C LEU A 23 3.63 0.86 -10.68
N GLY A 24 2.93 0.25 -9.71
CA GLY A 24 3.35 0.26 -8.31
C GLY A 24 2.93 1.55 -7.59
N ILE A 25 3.67 1.86 -6.53
CA ILE A 25 3.58 3.11 -5.77
C ILE A 25 4.96 3.77 -5.87
N PRO A 26 5.15 4.72 -6.82
CA PRO A 26 6.44 5.39 -6.99
C PRO A 26 6.82 6.23 -5.77
N ASP A 27 8.13 6.41 -5.56
CA ASP A 27 8.65 7.35 -4.58
C ASP A 27 8.12 8.77 -4.85
N LYS A 28 7.75 9.50 -3.79
CA LYS A 28 7.17 10.85 -3.90
C LYS A 28 8.12 11.82 -4.61
N ALA A 29 9.44 11.68 -4.46
CA ALA A 29 10.44 12.48 -5.13
C ALA A 29 10.54 12.19 -6.63
N ALA A 30 10.11 11.02 -7.10
CA ALA A 30 10.08 10.68 -8.52
C ALA A 30 8.84 11.23 -9.25
N LEU A 31 7.75 11.51 -8.52
CA LEU A 31 6.47 11.94 -9.11
C LEU A 31 6.59 13.19 -10.02
N PRO A 32 7.31 14.28 -9.64
CA PRO A 32 7.43 15.45 -10.51
C PRO A 32 8.06 15.11 -11.87
N ALA A 33 9.11 14.27 -11.88
CA ALA A 33 9.78 13.86 -13.11
C ALA A 33 8.90 12.93 -13.96
N LEU A 34 8.15 12.02 -13.33
CA LEU A 34 7.18 11.16 -14.03
C LEU A 34 6.08 12.01 -14.69
N TYR A 35 5.49 12.94 -13.94
CA TYR A 35 4.46 13.85 -14.44
C TYR A 35 4.96 14.69 -15.62
N GLN A 36 6.16 15.25 -15.50
CA GLN A 36 6.79 15.99 -16.59
C GLN A 36 7.03 15.12 -17.83
N TYR A 37 7.58 13.90 -17.66
CA TYR A 37 7.89 13.00 -18.77
C TYR A 37 6.63 12.59 -19.54
N PHE A 38 5.53 12.30 -18.83
CA PHE A 38 4.27 11.87 -19.45
C PHE A 38 3.33 13.03 -19.82
N GLY A 39 3.66 14.26 -19.44
CA GLY A 39 2.86 15.46 -19.72
C GLY A 39 1.50 15.46 -19.00
N VAL A 40 1.50 15.03 -17.74
CA VAL A 40 0.31 14.96 -16.86
C VAL A 40 0.59 15.71 -15.55
N ASP A 41 -0.43 15.96 -14.73
CA ASP A 41 -0.30 16.74 -13.49
C ASP A 41 -0.68 15.95 -12.21
N ASN A 42 -1.18 14.73 -12.36
CA ASN A 42 -1.62 13.90 -11.24
C ASN A 42 -1.53 12.39 -11.54
N MET A 43 -1.65 11.58 -10.48
CA MET A 43 -1.53 10.11 -10.55
C MET A 43 -2.65 9.45 -11.38
N ILE A 44 -3.88 9.96 -11.33
CA ILE A 44 -5.00 9.41 -12.11
C ILE A 44 -4.71 9.59 -13.61
N ALA A 45 -4.30 10.79 -14.01
CA ALA A 45 -3.90 11.09 -15.38
C ALA A 45 -2.67 10.29 -15.82
N LEU A 46 -1.69 10.09 -14.94
CA LEU A 46 -0.52 9.24 -15.21
C LEU A 46 -0.94 7.79 -15.48
N LYS A 47 -1.76 7.18 -14.62
CA LYS A 47 -2.26 5.81 -14.79
C LYS A 47 -3.04 5.64 -16.08
N ALA A 48 -3.92 6.58 -16.40
CA ALA A 48 -4.64 6.59 -17.68
C ALA A 48 -3.67 6.72 -18.87
N LYS A 49 -2.63 7.57 -18.77
CA LYS A 49 -1.66 7.83 -19.84
C LYS A 49 -0.79 6.61 -20.15
N ILE A 50 -0.37 5.87 -19.13
CA ILE A 50 0.41 4.63 -19.29
C ILE A 50 -0.48 3.40 -19.48
N ASN A 51 -1.80 3.59 -19.44
CA ASN A 51 -2.79 2.53 -19.59
C ASN A 51 -2.61 1.41 -18.55
N ASP A 52 -2.39 1.81 -17.30
CA ASP A 52 -2.23 0.96 -16.11
C ASP A 52 -3.51 0.16 -15.86
N ASP A 53 -3.44 -1.09 -15.43
CA ASP A 53 -4.64 -1.93 -15.25
C ASP A 53 -5.13 -1.98 -13.80
N ILE A 54 -4.22 -1.70 -12.87
CA ILE A 54 -4.43 -1.86 -11.43
C ILE A 54 -4.40 -0.50 -10.74
N PHE A 55 -5.44 -0.25 -9.95
CA PHE A 55 -5.54 0.92 -9.10
C PHE A 55 -5.28 0.52 -7.64
N PRO A 56 -4.07 0.79 -7.10
CA PRO A 56 -3.78 0.51 -5.70
C PRO A 56 -4.50 1.54 -4.81
N VAL A 57 -5.12 1.05 -3.75
CA VAL A 57 -5.69 1.85 -2.67
C VAL A 57 -4.93 1.49 -1.40
N GLU A 58 -4.09 2.42 -0.95
CA GLU A 58 -3.44 2.28 0.36
C GLU A 58 -4.49 2.48 1.45
N MET A 59 -4.54 1.55 2.41
CA MET A 59 -5.54 1.62 3.48
C MET A 59 -5.32 2.87 4.35
N PRO A 60 -6.32 3.76 4.47
CA PRO A 60 -6.23 4.90 5.37
C PRO A 60 -6.00 4.44 6.81
N TYR A 61 -4.93 4.95 7.42
CA TYR A 61 -4.55 4.64 8.79
C TYR A 61 -4.04 5.92 9.45
N HIS A 62 -4.54 6.22 10.65
CA HIS A 62 -4.19 7.43 11.39
C HIS A 62 -3.95 7.10 12.85
N SER A 63 -2.69 7.07 13.27
CA SER A 63 -2.29 6.88 14.66
C SER A 63 -1.45 8.07 15.15
N PRO A 64 -1.24 8.22 16.46
CA PRO A 64 -0.40 9.28 17.00
C PRO A 64 1.06 9.28 16.49
N THR A 65 1.54 8.12 16.01
CA THR A 65 2.94 7.92 15.61
C THR A 65 3.14 7.74 14.11
N SER A 66 2.09 7.41 13.34
CA SER A 66 2.20 7.17 11.90
C SER A 66 0.87 7.25 11.15
N ASN A 67 0.95 7.61 9.87
CA ASN A 67 -0.16 7.52 8.90
C ASN A 67 -0.02 6.32 7.93
N ALA A 68 1.00 5.49 8.13
CA ALA A 68 1.26 4.31 7.34
C ALA A 68 0.82 3.06 8.11
N ILE A 69 -0.11 2.27 7.56
CA ILE A 69 -0.58 1.05 8.20
C ILE A 69 0.54 0.06 8.50
N TYR A 70 1.56 -0.01 7.64
CA TYR A 70 2.72 -0.89 7.85
C TYR A 70 3.58 -0.48 9.04
N ALA A 71 3.36 0.71 9.60
CA ALA A 71 3.97 1.13 10.86
C ALA A 71 3.05 0.91 12.07
N ALA A 72 1.88 0.28 11.90
CA ALA A 72 0.98 -0.03 13.02
C ALA A 72 1.62 -1.01 14.02
N PHE A 73 2.44 -1.93 13.51
CA PHE A 73 3.29 -2.75 14.37
C PHE A 73 4.62 -2.05 14.62
N ASP A 74 4.73 -1.39 15.77
CA ASP A 74 5.98 -0.82 16.26
C ASP A 74 6.90 -1.92 16.81
N PHE A 75 7.36 -2.80 15.92
CA PHE A 75 8.31 -3.85 16.29
C PHE A 75 9.69 -3.28 16.66
N ALA A 76 9.93 -1.98 16.63
CA ALA A 76 11.25 -1.46 16.94
C ALA A 76 11.59 -1.67 18.43
N LYS A 77 12.65 -2.43 18.73
CA LYS A 77 13.11 -2.64 20.12
C LYS A 77 13.56 -1.34 20.80
N LYS A 78 14.05 -0.39 19.99
CA LYS A 78 14.38 0.98 20.40
C LYS A 78 13.60 1.93 19.51
N LYS A 79 13.10 3.04 20.07
CA LYS A 79 12.47 4.09 19.28
C LYS A 79 13.51 4.67 18.31
N HIS A 80 13.38 4.30 17.03
CA HIS A 80 14.18 4.87 15.95
C HIS A 80 13.54 6.19 15.49
N GLY A 81 14.28 6.94 14.67
CA GLY A 81 13.88 8.23 14.11
C GLY A 81 12.69 8.12 13.14
N LEU A 82 12.87 8.56 11.90
CA LEU A 82 11.77 8.55 10.93
C LEU A 82 11.40 7.10 10.54
N PRO A 83 10.09 6.77 10.34
CA PRO A 83 9.66 5.44 9.92
C PRO A 83 10.35 4.93 8.64
N ASP A 84 10.70 5.84 7.73
CA ASP A 84 11.32 5.55 6.43
C ASP A 84 12.80 5.14 6.54
N GLU A 85 13.41 5.29 7.73
CA GLU A 85 14.81 4.92 8.01
C GLU A 85 14.95 3.53 8.66
N ARG A 86 13.83 2.85 8.91
CA ARG A 86 13.83 1.52 9.51
C ARG A 86 14.23 0.45 8.48
N SER A 87 15.26 -0.34 8.79
CA SER A 87 15.58 -1.54 8.02
C SER A 87 14.89 -2.79 8.61
N LEU A 88 14.57 -3.75 7.74
CA LEU A 88 14.07 -5.08 8.15
C LEU A 88 15.10 -5.89 8.97
N THR A 89 16.35 -5.44 9.01
CA THR A 89 17.45 -6.07 9.76
C THR A 89 17.70 -5.43 11.13
N ALA A 90 16.97 -4.37 11.48
CA ALA A 90 17.10 -3.74 12.78
C ALA A 90 16.53 -4.65 13.90
N PRO A 91 17.11 -4.61 15.12
CA PRO A 91 16.59 -5.33 16.28
C PRO A 91 15.08 -5.11 16.51
N GLY A 92 14.32 -6.19 16.40
CA GLY A 92 12.88 -6.20 16.63
C GLY A 92 12.50 -6.45 18.09
N PHE A 93 11.24 -6.18 18.45
CA PHE A 93 10.68 -6.41 19.79
C PHE A 93 10.92 -7.85 20.26
N PHE A 94 10.78 -8.82 19.35
CA PHE A 94 10.94 -10.25 19.59
C PHE A 94 12.36 -10.79 19.38
N GLU A 95 13.39 -9.95 19.19
CA GLU A 95 14.76 -10.38 18.86
C GLU A 95 15.33 -11.45 19.82
N ASP A 96 15.09 -11.29 21.13
CA ASP A 96 15.60 -12.19 22.18
C ASP A 96 14.51 -13.12 22.76
N TYR A 97 13.42 -13.31 22.01
CA TYR A 97 12.25 -14.06 22.46
C TYR A 97 12.23 -15.44 21.81
N SER A 98 11.78 -16.45 22.57
CA SER A 98 11.73 -17.84 22.09
C SER A 98 10.49 -18.61 22.51
N ASP A 99 9.73 -18.09 23.47
CA ASP A 99 8.44 -18.66 23.87
C ASP A 99 7.33 -18.05 22.97
N PRO A 100 6.56 -18.86 22.22
CA PRO A 100 5.43 -18.36 21.44
C PRO A 100 4.39 -17.58 22.27
N ALA A 101 4.26 -17.85 23.57
CA ALA A 101 3.35 -17.13 24.45
C ALA A 101 3.77 -15.66 24.65
N ASP A 102 5.01 -15.31 24.33
CA ASP A 102 5.48 -13.93 24.44
C ASP A 102 4.83 -12.97 23.43
N VAL A 103 4.09 -13.50 22.44
CA VAL A 103 3.23 -12.73 21.55
C VAL A 103 2.29 -11.79 22.33
N ASP A 104 1.85 -12.21 23.53
CA ASP A 104 0.95 -11.45 24.40
C ASP A 104 1.63 -10.26 25.10
N LYS A 105 2.96 -10.17 25.04
CA LYS A 105 3.74 -9.07 25.62
C LYS A 105 3.82 -7.86 24.70
N PHE A 106 3.52 -8.02 23.41
CA PHE A 106 3.57 -6.94 22.44
C PHE A 106 2.35 -6.01 22.59
N ASP A 107 2.59 -4.71 22.46
CA ASP A 107 1.53 -3.70 22.48
C ASP A 107 0.81 -3.68 21.11
N TRP A 108 -0.08 -4.64 20.91
CA TRP A 108 -0.82 -4.80 19.67
C TRP A 108 -1.66 -3.55 19.37
N PRO A 109 -1.57 -2.98 18.15
CA PRO A 109 -2.38 -1.83 17.78
C PRO A 109 -3.87 -2.19 17.79
N ASP A 110 -4.68 -1.23 18.20
CA ASP A 110 -6.13 -1.34 18.20
C ASP A 110 -6.68 -0.80 16.86
N PRO A 111 -7.16 -1.67 15.94
CA PRO A 111 -7.58 -1.25 14.62
C PRO A 111 -8.80 -0.32 14.66
N GLU A 112 -9.70 -0.49 15.62
CA GLU A 112 -10.93 0.32 15.72
C GLU A 112 -10.64 1.79 16.07
N LYS A 113 -9.48 2.06 16.69
CA LYS A 113 -9.07 3.43 17.03
C LYS A 113 -8.49 4.20 15.86
N TYR A 114 -7.84 3.52 14.92
CA TYR A 114 -6.94 4.15 13.96
C TYR A 114 -7.31 3.89 12.50
N ILE A 115 -8.29 3.02 12.24
CA ILE A 115 -8.81 2.74 10.90
C ILE A 115 -10.28 3.16 10.86
N ASP A 116 -10.59 4.13 10.00
CA ASP A 116 -11.97 4.58 9.77
C ASP A 116 -12.60 3.80 8.59
N PRO A 117 -13.60 2.93 8.83
CA PRO A 117 -14.25 2.17 7.76
C PRO A 117 -14.95 3.05 6.71
N ALA A 118 -15.47 4.21 7.09
CA ALA A 118 -16.13 5.14 6.18
C ALA A 118 -15.10 5.80 5.25
N LEU A 119 -13.94 6.19 5.79
CA LEU A 119 -12.83 6.71 4.99
C LEU A 119 -12.27 5.64 4.05
N CYS A 120 -12.10 4.40 4.52
CA CYS A 120 -11.68 3.27 3.69
C CYS A 120 -12.64 3.04 2.51
N ARG A 121 -13.95 3.12 2.75
CA ARG A 121 -14.96 3.02 1.69
C ARG A 121 -14.87 4.18 0.70
N LYS A 122 -14.74 5.41 1.22
CA LYS A 122 -14.63 6.61 0.40
C LYS A 122 -13.45 6.54 -0.58
N VAL A 123 -12.26 6.14 -0.13
CA VAL A 123 -11.08 6.07 -1.02
C VAL A 123 -11.21 4.98 -2.09
N VAL A 124 -11.97 3.91 -1.82
CA VAL A 124 -12.30 2.89 -2.82
C VAL A 124 -13.30 3.44 -3.84
N ASP A 125 -14.31 4.17 -3.39
CA ASP A 125 -15.35 4.75 -4.26
C ASP A 125 -14.80 5.88 -5.16
N GLU A 126 -13.66 6.49 -4.81
CA GLU A 126 -12.97 7.50 -5.64
C GLU A 126 -12.18 6.90 -6.82
N VAL A 127 -11.99 5.57 -6.86
CA VAL A 127 -11.29 4.92 -7.97
C VAL A 127 -12.12 5.00 -9.26
N PRO A 128 -11.53 5.42 -10.40
CA PRO A 128 -12.24 5.45 -11.68
C PRO A 128 -12.83 4.09 -12.06
N GLU A 129 -14.02 4.09 -12.64
CA GLU A 129 -14.69 2.87 -13.08
C GLU A 129 -13.84 2.07 -14.09
N GLY A 130 -13.99 0.74 -14.05
CA GLY A 130 -13.37 -0.17 -15.01
C GLY A 130 -11.97 -0.65 -14.65
N TYR A 131 -11.35 -0.13 -13.58
CA TYR A 131 -10.06 -0.61 -13.06
C TYR A 131 -10.23 -1.79 -12.09
N ALA A 132 -9.18 -2.62 -11.97
CA ALA A 132 -9.06 -3.54 -10.84
C ALA A 132 -8.62 -2.76 -9.59
N VAL A 133 -9.50 -2.66 -8.60
CA VAL A 133 -9.19 -2.04 -7.30
C VAL A 133 -8.42 -3.03 -6.44
N MET A 134 -7.23 -2.65 -5.98
CA MET A 134 -6.38 -3.48 -5.14
C MET A 134 -6.08 -2.78 -3.82
N GLY A 135 -6.56 -3.33 -2.71
CA GLY A 135 -6.13 -2.90 -1.38
C GLY A 135 -4.67 -3.27 -1.15
N VAL A 136 -3.86 -2.30 -0.73
CA VAL A 136 -2.43 -2.49 -0.46
C VAL A 136 -2.12 -2.27 1.01
N VAL A 137 -1.44 -3.24 1.60
CA VAL A 137 -0.84 -3.16 2.93
C VAL A 137 0.58 -3.68 2.80
N TRP A 138 1.57 -2.85 3.15
CA TRP A 138 2.97 -3.25 3.12
C TRP A 138 3.31 -4.12 4.33
N SER A 139 4.16 -5.12 4.13
CA SER A 139 4.72 -5.89 5.25
C SER A 139 5.72 -5.01 6.01
N ALA A 140 5.60 -5.01 7.34
CA ALA A 140 6.43 -4.27 8.29
C ALA A 140 7.70 -5.03 8.71
#